data_AF-A0A2V9TPZ4-F1
#
_entry.id   AF-A0A2V9TPZ4-F1
#
_cell.length_a   1.000
_cell.length_b   1.000
_cell.length_c   1.000
_cell.angle_alpha   90.00
_cell.angle_beta   90.00
_cell.angle_gamma   90.00
#
_symmetry.space_group_name_H-M   'P 1'
#
loop_
_entity.id
_entity.type
_entity.pdbx_description
1 polymer ?
#
loop_
_entity_poly.entity_id
_entity_poly.type
_entity_poly.pdbx_seq_one_letter_code
_entity_poly.pdbx_strand_id
1 'polypeptide(L)'
;MNREMVIYAKGRAPKKVREKDGETEYEDWIYGEPPHDVDFVRLVGDEVVRVETMKVNGEKVIRTQKEVNIAAPPSVAKGPGEERPANAPSLRRPGETTPNPAPADGRKPSRPPADPPNIDPNGTSIPH
;
A
#
# COMPACT_ATOMS: atom_id res chain seq x y z
N MET A 1 4.37 -13.10 -11.26
CA MET A 1 4.93 -11.76 -10.92
C MET A 1 4.28 -10.77 -11.87
N ASN A 2 3.91 -9.56 -11.45
CA ASN A 2 3.20 -8.61 -12.32
C ASN A 2 4.09 -7.45 -12.75
N ARG A 3 3.64 -6.70 -13.75
CA ARG A 3 4.32 -5.54 -14.33
C ARG A 3 4.67 -4.48 -13.29
N GLU A 4 3.74 -4.16 -12.38
CA GLU A 4 3.99 -3.12 -11.37
C GLU A 4 5.14 -3.48 -10.45
N MET A 5 5.27 -4.75 -10.06
CA MET A 5 6.43 -5.21 -9.27
C MET A 5 7.74 -5.06 -10.04
N VAL A 6 7.76 -5.28 -11.36
CA VAL A 6 8.96 -5.05 -12.18
C VAL A 6 9.30 -3.56 -12.21
N ILE A 7 8.30 -2.69 -12.37
CA ILE A 7 8.51 -1.24 -12.34
C ILE A 7 9.04 -0.80 -10.97
N TYR A 8 8.50 -1.34 -9.88
CA TYR A 8 8.96 -1.00 -8.54
C TYR A 8 10.41 -1.45 -8.30
N ALA A 9 10.78 -2.64 -8.78
CA ALA A 9 12.11 -3.21 -8.57
C ALA A 9 13.19 -2.62 -9.50
N LYS A 10 12.85 -2.34 -10.76
CA LYS A 10 13.82 -1.96 -11.82
C LYS A 10 13.55 -0.59 -12.45
N GLY A 11 12.45 0.06 -12.11
CA GLY A 11 11.97 1.24 -12.81
C GLY A 11 11.29 0.92 -14.14
N ARG A 12 10.94 1.97 -14.87
CA ARG A 12 10.34 1.85 -16.20
C ARG A 12 11.38 1.28 -17.17
N ALA A 13 10.97 0.29 -17.98
CA ALA A 13 11.86 -0.27 -18.98
C ALA A 13 12.33 0.81 -19.99
N PRO A 14 13.64 0.94 -20.22
CA PRO A 14 14.18 1.90 -21.18
C PRO A 14 13.81 1.54 -22.62
N LYS A 15 13.69 0.23 -22.91
CA LYS A 15 13.28 -0.27 -24.23
C LYS A 15 12.18 -1.31 -24.09
N LYS A 16 11.22 -1.25 -25.02
CA LYS A 16 10.08 -2.18 -25.11
C LYS A 16 9.90 -2.65 -26.53
N VAL A 17 9.59 -3.92 -26.70
CA VAL A 17 9.28 -4.56 -27.99
C VAL A 17 7.94 -5.26 -27.84
N ARG A 18 7.05 -5.11 -28.81
CA ARG A 18 5.77 -5.81 -28.84
C ARG A 18 5.79 -6.84 -29.96
N GLU A 19 5.39 -8.05 -29.63
CA GLU A 19 5.34 -9.18 -30.53
C GLU A 19 3.94 -9.78 -30.49
N LYS A 20 3.40 -10.15 -31.64
CA LYS A 20 2.13 -10.87 -31.74
C LYS A 20 2.42 -12.26 -32.30
N ASP A 21 2.05 -13.29 -31.55
CA ASP A 21 2.15 -14.67 -31.99
C ASP A 21 0.76 -15.32 -31.88
N GLY A 22 0.14 -15.54 -33.03
CA GLY A 22 -1.26 -15.97 -33.12
C GLY A 22 -2.20 -14.99 -32.40
N GLU A 23 -2.90 -15.51 -31.39
CA GLU A 23 -3.84 -14.74 -30.56
C GLU A 23 -3.18 -14.10 -29.33
N THR A 24 -1.91 -14.39 -29.04
CA THR A 24 -1.22 -13.88 -27.85
C THR A 24 -0.37 -12.65 -28.18
N GLU A 25 -0.55 -11.58 -27.41
CA GLU A 25 0.28 -10.39 -27.48
C GLU A 25 1.35 -10.43 -26.36
N TYR A 26 2.61 -10.41 -26.77
CA TYR A 26 3.77 -10.37 -25.89
C TYR A 26 4.38 -8.97 -25.88
N GLU A 27 4.82 -8.51 -24.71
CA GLU A 27 5.59 -7.28 -24.55
C GLU A 27 6.92 -7.61 -23.86
N ASP A 28 8.04 -7.48 -24.59
CA ASP A 28 9.38 -7.68 -24.07
C ASP A 28 9.97 -6.35 -23.60
N TRP A 29 10.30 -6.28 -22.31
CA TRP A 29 10.96 -5.17 -21.65
C TRP A 29 12.44 -5.47 -21.49
N ILE A 30 13.27 -4.59 -22.02
CA ILE A 30 14.72 -4.79 -22.06
C ILE A 30 15.37 -3.79 -21.11
N TYR A 31 16.12 -4.29 -20.14
CA TYR A 31 16.89 -3.51 -19.18
C TYR A 31 18.37 -3.74 -19.39
N GLY A 32 19.16 -2.67 -19.45
CA GLY A 32 20.59 -2.72 -19.73
C GLY A 32 20.92 -2.68 -21.22
N GLU A 33 22.20 -2.47 -21.53
CA GLU A 33 22.74 -2.42 -22.89
C GLU A 33 24.08 -3.16 -22.92
N PRO A 34 24.39 -3.91 -24.00
CA PRO A 34 25.72 -4.50 -24.17
C PRO A 34 26.82 -3.44 -24.14
N PRO A 35 28.01 -3.73 -23.56
CA PRO A 35 28.48 -5.02 -23.07
C PRO A 35 28.21 -5.20 -21.56
N HIS A 36 27.12 -4.66 -21.02
CA HIS A 36 26.67 -4.96 -19.67
C HIS A 36 25.58 -6.03 -19.69
N ASP A 37 25.25 -6.56 -18.51
CA ASP A 37 24.17 -7.53 -18.39
C ASP A 37 22.85 -6.95 -18.91
N VAL A 38 22.14 -7.75 -19.70
CA VAL A 38 20.84 -7.36 -20.27
C VAL A 38 19.78 -8.30 -19.74
N ASP A 39 18.70 -7.73 -19.19
CA ASP A 39 17.53 -8.50 -18.76
C ASP A 39 16.37 -8.29 -19.73
N PHE A 40 15.83 -9.39 -20.23
CA PHE A 40 14.64 -9.47 -21.07
C PHE A 40 13.48 -9.97 -20.21
N VAL A 41 12.49 -9.12 -19.98
CA VAL A 41 11.28 -9.44 -19.23
C VAL A 41 10.13 -9.52 -20.22
N ARG A 42 9.62 -10.72 -20.49
CA ARG A 42 8.45 -10.94 -21.36
C ARG A 42 7.18 -10.86 -20.53
N LEU A 43 6.25 -10.03 -20.97
CA LEU A 43 4.94 -9.86 -20.39
C LEU A 43 3.84 -10.30 -21.35
N VAL A 44 2.74 -10.79 -20.79
CA VAL A 44 1.45 -10.96 -21.48
C VAL A 44 0.42 -10.18 -20.67
N GLY A 45 -0.09 -9.09 -21.23
CA GLY A 45 -0.91 -8.14 -20.48
C GLY A 45 -0.15 -7.54 -19.29
N ASP A 46 -0.58 -7.85 -18.06
CA ASP A 46 0.05 -7.39 -16.82
C ASP A 46 0.97 -8.45 -16.17
N GLU A 47 0.99 -9.67 -16.69
CA GLU A 47 1.73 -10.78 -16.10
C GLU A 47 3.12 -10.93 -16.72
N VAL A 48 4.14 -11.09 -15.88
CA VAL A 48 5.49 -11.47 -16.30
C VAL A 48 5.55 -12.97 -16.49
N VAL A 49 5.72 -13.41 -17.75
CA VAL A 49 5.72 -14.82 -18.13
C VAL A 49 7.13 -15.39 -18.30
N ARG A 50 8.15 -14.55 -18.55
CA ARG A 50 9.56 -14.99 -18.67
C ARG A 50 10.52 -13.86 -18.29
N VAL A 51 11.61 -14.20 -17.61
CA VAL A 51 12.75 -13.31 -17.38
C VAL A 51 14.02 -14.03 -17.83
N GLU A 52 14.76 -13.43 -18.75
CA GLU A 52 16.02 -13.96 -19.27
C GLU A 52 17.14 -12.92 -19.09
N THR A 53 18.21 -13.31 -18.39
CA THR A 53 19.38 -12.45 -18.18
C THR A 53 20.51 -12.93 -19.07
N MET A 54 20.94 -12.08 -19.99
CA MET A 54 22.17 -12.26 -20.76
C MET A 54 23.32 -11.68 -19.96
N LYS A 55 24.14 -12.54 -19.35
CA LYS A 55 25.38 -12.16 -18.69
C LYS A 55 26.51 -12.00 -19.72
N VAL A 56 27.33 -10.99 -19.54
CA VAL A 56 28.43 -10.66 -20.45
C VAL A 56 29.59 -11.66 -20.34
N ASN A 57 29.71 -12.31 -19.18
CA ASN A 57 30.83 -13.19 -18.84
C ASN A 57 30.74 -14.58 -19.49
N GLY A 58 29.89 -14.78 -20.50
CA GLY A 58 29.75 -16.05 -21.24
C GLY A 58 28.92 -17.13 -20.54
N GLU A 59 28.39 -16.88 -19.34
CA GLU A 59 27.61 -17.85 -18.56
C GLU A 59 26.13 -17.44 -18.51
N LYS A 60 25.32 -18.00 -19.41
CA LYS A 60 23.88 -17.74 -19.49
C LYS A 60 23.16 -18.38 -18.29
N VAL A 61 22.77 -17.58 -17.31
CA VAL A 61 21.98 -18.03 -16.16
C VAL A 61 20.49 -17.92 -16.49
N ILE A 62 19.85 -19.03 -16.86
CA ILE A 62 18.41 -19.10 -17.09
C ILE A 62 17.72 -19.44 -15.76
N ARG A 63 16.98 -18.47 -15.19
CA ARG A 63 16.19 -18.68 -13.96
C ARG A 63 14.71 -18.87 -14.32
N THR A 64 14.30 -20.12 -14.47
CA THR A 64 12.91 -20.50 -14.79
C THR A 64 12.08 -20.90 -13.57
N GLN A 65 12.65 -20.86 -12.35
CA GLN A 65 11.98 -21.29 -11.13
C GLN A 65 11.33 -20.13 -10.37
N LYS A 66 10.08 -20.33 -9.94
CA LYS A 66 9.27 -19.36 -9.20
C LYS A 66 9.74 -19.30 -7.73
N GLU A 67 10.72 -18.45 -7.42
CA GLU A 67 11.20 -18.19 -6.04
C GLU A 67 10.36 -17.15 -5.28
N VAL A 68 9.02 -17.28 -5.27
CA VAL A 68 8.20 -16.44 -4.38
C VAL A 68 7.04 -17.23 -3.79
N ASN A 69 7.26 -17.78 -2.58
CA ASN A 69 6.18 -18.12 -1.67
C ASN A 69 5.98 -16.93 -0.72
N ILE A 70 5.12 -15.98 -1.13
CA ILE A 70 4.59 -14.99 -0.19
C ILE A 70 3.63 -15.78 0.72
N ALA A 71 4.11 -16.22 1.89
CA ALA A 71 3.21 -16.56 2.97
C ALA A 71 2.32 -15.33 3.17
N ALA A 72 1.00 -15.56 3.15
CA ALA A 72 -0.06 -14.56 3.18
C ALA A 72 0.26 -13.36 4.08
N PRO A 73 -0.16 -12.13 3.74
CA PRO A 73 -0.02 -11.01 4.65
C PRO A 73 -0.62 -11.40 6.00
N PRO A 74 0.00 -11.05 7.15
CA PRO A 74 -0.68 -11.21 8.42
C PRO A 74 -1.97 -10.39 8.32
N SER A 75 -3.11 -11.08 8.27
CA SER A 75 -4.40 -10.48 8.53
C SER A 75 -4.30 -9.95 9.96
N VAL A 76 -4.11 -8.63 10.10
CA VAL A 76 -4.12 -7.95 11.38
C VAL A 76 -5.57 -7.98 11.85
N ALA A 77 -5.95 -9.10 12.46
CA ALA A 77 -7.22 -9.24 13.12
C ALA A 77 -7.25 -8.24 14.27
N LYS A 78 -8.05 -7.20 14.10
CA LYS A 78 -8.51 -6.34 15.19
C LYS A 78 -9.34 -7.20 16.13
N GLY A 79 -8.72 -7.68 17.21
CA GLY A 79 -9.36 -8.36 18.35
C GLY A 79 -9.06 -7.60 19.65
N PRO A 80 -10.01 -7.55 20.61
CA PRO A 80 -9.94 -6.67 21.77
C PRO A 80 -9.15 -7.30 22.94
N GLY A 81 -8.43 -6.45 23.67
CA GLY A 81 -8.09 -6.68 25.08
C GLY A 81 -7.10 -7.79 25.37
N GLU A 82 -5.81 -7.54 25.12
CA GLU A 82 -4.74 -8.36 25.71
C GLU A 82 -4.16 -7.60 26.92
N GLU A 83 -4.36 -8.16 28.10
CA GLU A 83 -3.85 -7.65 29.37
C GLU A 83 -2.33 -7.54 29.30
N ARG A 84 -1.85 -6.30 29.17
CA ARG A 84 -0.43 -6.00 29.17
C ARG A 84 0.17 -6.48 30.52
N PRO A 85 1.25 -7.27 30.52
CA PRO A 85 1.87 -7.74 31.77
C PRO A 85 2.26 -6.54 32.64
N ALA A 86 2.06 -6.66 33.96
CA ALA A 86 2.19 -5.57 34.93
C ALA A 86 3.55 -4.85 34.90
N ASN A 87 4.59 -5.48 34.35
CA ASN A 87 5.95 -4.96 34.27
C ASN A 87 6.34 -4.37 32.90
N ALA A 88 5.38 -4.14 31.99
CA ALA A 88 5.67 -3.49 30.73
C ALA A 88 5.98 -1.99 30.95
N PRO A 89 7.12 -1.47 30.47
CA PRO A 89 7.46 -0.06 30.63
C PRO A 89 6.43 0.82 29.90
N SER A 90 5.76 1.68 30.65
CA SER A 90 4.80 2.65 30.09
C SER A 90 5.50 3.95 29.72
N LEU A 91 5.15 4.52 28.56
CA LEU A 91 5.52 5.90 28.16
C LEU A 91 4.89 6.99 29.04
N ARG A 92 4.13 6.62 30.09
CA ARG A 92 3.45 7.56 30.99
C ARG A 92 4.40 8.08 32.05
N ARG A 93 4.22 9.34 32.41
CA ARG A 93 4.94 9.96 33.54
C ARG A 93 4.27 9.55 34.87
N PRO A 94 5.03 9.41 35.98
CA PRO A 94 4.45 9.18 37.30
C PRO A 94 3.42 10.28 37.65
N GLY A 95 2.17 9.90 37.90
CA GLY A 95 1.08 10.82 38.26
C GLY A 95 -0.03 11.04 37.22
N GLU A 96 0.03 10.37 36.06
CA GLU A 96 -1.01 10.50 35.02
C GLU A 96 -2.19 9.52 35.28
N THR A 97 -3.34 10.02 35.74
CA THR A 97 -4.56 9.21 35.97
C THR A 97 -5.44 9.11 34.73
N THR A 98 -5.86 7.90 34.36
CA THR A 98 -6.90 7.67 33.34
C THR A 98 -8.29 8.01 33.90
N PRO A 99 -9.16 8.73 33.19
CA PRO A 99 -10.58 8.77 33.56
C PRO A 99 -11.17 7.37 33.39
N ASN A 100 -11.71 6.83 34.48
CA ASN A 100 -12.45 5.58 34.51
C ASN A 100 -13.66 5.66 33.56
N PRO A 101 -13.85 4.73 32.61
CA PRO A 101 -15.11 4.65 31.89
C PRO A 101 -16.15 4.03 32.85
N ALA A 102 -16.83 4.87 33.62
CA ALA A 102 -18.10 4.46 34.20
C ALA A 102 -19.06 4.07 33.05
N PRO A 103 -19.91 3.03 33.18
CA PRO A 103 -20.94 2.78 32.19
C PRO A 103 -21.95 3.92 32.29
N ALA A 104 -21.83 4.89 31.37
CA ALA A 104 -22.80 5.96 31.26
C ALA A 104 -24.07 5.40 30.62
N ASP A 105 -24.99 5.01 31.49
CA ASP A 105 -26.41 4.88 31.20
C ASP A 105 -26.90 6.05 30.34
N GLY A 106 -27.77 5.71 29.39
CA GLY A 106 -27.97 6.47 28.16
C GLY A 106 -28.29 7.97 28.32
N ARG A 107 -27.52 8.80 27.62
CA ARG A 107 -27.94 10.15 27.18
C ARG A 107 -27.39 10.39 25.77
N LYS A 108 -28.31 10.65 24.85
CA LYS A 108 -28.05 11.02 23.45
C LYS A 108 -27.09 12.21 23.39
N PRO A 109 -26.24 12.35 22.36
CA PRO A 109 -25.38 13.51 22.22
C PRO A 109 -26.24 14.79 22.17
N SER A 110 -25.98 15.69 23.10
CA SER A 110 -26.55 17.04 23.12
C SER A 110 -26.13 17.78 21.85
N ARG A 111 -27.14 18.23 21.09
CA ARG A 111 -26.98 19.13 19.93
C ARG A 111 -26.18 20.38 20.37
N PRO A 112 -25.28 20.92 19.53
CA PRO A 112 -24.63 22.19 19.82
C PRO A 112 -25.68 23.30 20.02
N PRO A 113 -25.43 24.32 20.86
CA PRO A 113 -26.31 25.49 20.92
C PRO A 113 -26.37 26.14 19.54
N ALA A 114 -27.56 26.55 19.11
CA ALA A 114 -27.71 27.37 17.91
C ALA A 114 -27.08 28.76 18.16
N ASP A 115 -26.44 29.32 17.14
CA ASP A 115 -25.94 30.69 17.15
C ASP A 115 -27.08 31.68 17.46
N PRO A 116 -26.81 32.79 18.18
CA PRO A 116 -27.83 33.80 18.43
C PRO A 116 -28.29 34.46 17.12
N PRO A 117 -29.58 34.83 17.00
CA PRO A 117 -30.05 35.56 15.83
C PRO A 117 -29.32 36.91 15.72
N ASN A 118 -28.88 37.24 14.51
CA ASN A 118 -28.35 38.57 14.20
C ASN A 118 -29.54 39.54 14.20
N ILE A 119 -29.65 40.36 15.24
CA ILE A 119 -30.72 41.34 15.43
C ILE A 119 -30.10 42.72 15.22
N ASP A 120 -30.62 43.47 14.25
CA ASP A 120 -30.27 44.88 14.05
C ASP A 120 -30.81 45.73 15.21
N PRO A 121 -30.22 46.92 15.48
CA PRO A 121 -30.64 47.80 16.58
C PRO A 121 -32.11 48.29 16.53
N ASN A 122 -32.86 47.96 15.47
CA ASN A 122 -34.28 48.28 15.33
C ASN A 122 -35.22 47.06 15.47
N GLY A 123 -34.72 45.89 15.89
CA GLY A 123 -35.53 44.77 16.38
C GLY A 123 -36.21 43.87 15.34
N THR A 124 -35.83 43.94 14.06
CA THR A 124 -36.38 43.08 13.01
C THR A 124 -35.36 42.01 12.60
N SER A 125 -35.78 40.74 12.51
CA SER A 125 -34.92 39.62 12.10
C SER A 125 -34.73 39.60 10.58
N ILE A 126 -33.47 39.57 10.10
CA ILE A 126 -33.15 39.45 8.67
C ILE A 126 -33.02 37.95 8.31
N PRO A 127 -33.76 37.42 7.32
CA PRO A 127 -33.48 36.11 6.73
C PRO A 127 -32.34 36.20 5.71
N HIS A 128 -31.62 35.09 5.56
CA HIS A 128 -30.41 34.96 4.73
C HIS A 128 -30.67 35.03 3.22
#